data_AF-A0A7N2MA36-F1
#
_entry.id   AF-A0A7N2MA36-F1
#
_cell.length_a   1.000
_cell.length_b   1.000
_cell.length_c   1.000
_cell.angle_alpha   90.00
_cell.angle_beta   90.00
_cell.angle_gamma   90.00
#
_symmetry.space_group_name_H-M   'P 1'
#
loop_
_entity.id
_entity.type
_entity.pdbx_description
1 polymer ?
#
loop_
_entity_poly.entity_id
_entity_poly.type
_entity_poly.pdbx_seq_one_letter_code
_entity_poly.pdbx_strand_id
1 'polypeptide(L)'
;MSSSSGNYSGSCGHLCTYETCVLRTSLTVDNFGRRFLGCSRYKIGPKCPFFRWIDNPTCVRGNEAAHLVQQKLDLLRSELQLACEREREATQAAAEATQMAEIAQDRAAKAIERERKFRASSVQAKEIAVRALKQERKCRIALILSWFFFVLVMLFSCFGSSENVGMMRLSLPDGL
;
A
#
# COMPACT_ATOMS: atom_id res chain seq x y z
N MET A 1 -40.05 -35.43 -64.32
CA MET A 1 -39.95 -35.33 -62.85
C MET A 1 -39.49 -33.91 -62.55
N SER A 2 -40.40 -33.02 -62.13
CA SER A 2 -40.15 -31.58 -62.07
C SER A 2 -39.39 -31.20 -60.80
N SER A 3 -38.14 -30.78 -60.95
CA SER A 3 -37.33 -30.15 -59.91
C SER A 3 -37.94 -28.81 -59.51
N SER A 4 -38.66 -28.76 -58.40
CA SER A 4 -39.09 -27.50 -57.78
C SER A 4 -37.96 -26.96 -56.89
N SER A 5 -37.10 -26.12 -57.47
CA SER A 5 -36.18 -25.26 -56.73
C SER A 5 -36.98 -24.10 -56.11
N GLY A 6 -37.62 -24.37 -54.97
CA GLY A 6 -38.39 -23.38 -54.22
C GLY A 6 -37.49 -22.29 -53.65
N ASN A 7 -37.38 -21.17 -54.36
CA ASN A 7 -36.77 -19.94 -53.85
C ASN A 7 -37.69 -19.33 -52.79
N TYR A 8 -37.27 -19.31 -51.53
CA TYR A 8 -38.02 -18.63 -50.47
C TYR A 8 -37.62 -17.14 -50.46
N SER A 9 -38.39 -16.32 -51.17
CA SER A 9 -38.32 -14.87 -51.07
C SER A 9 -39.01 -14.41 -49.78
N GLY A 10 -38.33 -14.56 -48.64
CA GLY A 10 -38.75 -13.90 -47.41
C GLY A 10 -38.60 -12.38 -47.54
N SER A 11 -39.38 -11.60 -46.78
CA SER A 11 -39.43 -10.12 -46.73
C SER A 11 -38.09 -9.39 -46.44
N CYS A 12 -36.98 -10.13 -46.36
CA CYS A 12 -35.62 -9.67 -46.11
C CYS A 12 -34.89 -9.18 -47.39
N GLY A 13 -35.45 -9.37 -48.58
CA GLY A 13 -34.81 -8.97 -49.85
C GLY A 13 -33.53 -9.78 -50.20
N HIS A 14 -33.25 -10.86 -49.46
CA HIS A 14 -32.14 -11.77 -49.70
C HIS A 14 -32.67 -13.11 -50.21
N LEU A 15 -32.14 -13.55 -51.35
CA LEU A 15 -32.48 -14.85 -51.96
C LEU A 15 -31.71 -15.98 -51.26
N CYS A 16 -32.36 -16.68 -50.34
CA CYS A 16 -31.81 -17.87 -49.71
C CYS A 16 -32.02 -19.10 -50.60
N THR A 17 -30.93 -19.73 -51.01
CA THR A 17 -30.90 -21.00 -51.76
C THR A 17 -29.97 -21.99 -51.07
N TYR A 18 -29.87 -23.21 -51.62
CA TYR A 18 -28.91 -24.21 -51.14
C TYR A 18 -27.45 -23.73 -51.24
N GLU A 19 -27.16 -22.90 -52.24
CA GLU A 19 -25.81 -22.41 -52.56
C GLU A 19 -25.48 -21.11 -51.82
N THR A 20 -26.48 -20.28 -51.51
CA THR A 20 -26.26 -18.97 -50.85
C THR A 20 -26.37 -19.02 -49.32
N CYS A 21 -26.85 -20.14 -48.77
CA CYS A 21 -27.01 -20.32 -47.32
C CYS A 21 -25.79 -20.95 -46.65
N VAL A 22 -25.67 -20.76 -45.35
CA VAL A 22 -24.54 -21.26 -44.56
C VAL A 22 -24.88 -22.57 -43.87
N LEU A 23 -23.96 -23.51 -43.95
CA LEU A 23 -24.00 -24.76 -43.21
C LEU A 23 -23.72 -24.50 -41.72
N ARG A 24 -24.61 -24.97 -40.86
CA ARG A 24 -24.51 -24.85 -39.40
C ARG A 24 -24.76 -26.20 -38.76
N THR A 25 -24.25 -26.37 -37.55
CA THR A 25 -24.49 -27.53 -36.71
C THR A 25 -25.44 -27.15 -35.59
N SER A 26 -26.50 -27.92 -35.39
CA SER A 26 -27.41 -27.72 -34.27
C SER A 26 -26.77 -28.17 -32.96
N LEU A 27 -26.94 -27.36 -31.93
CA LEU A 27 -26.51 -27.64 -30.55
C LEU A 27 -27.71 -27.85 -29.61
N THR A 28 -28.92 -27.94 -30.16
CA THR A 28 -30.12 -28.27 -29.38
C THR A 28 -30.12 -29.75 -29.04
N VAL A 29 -30.74 -30.11 -27.92
CA VAL A 29 -30.79 -31.48 -27.40
C VAL A 29 -31.29 -32.48 -28.45
N ASP A 30 -32.42 -32.17 -29.09
CA ASP A 30 -33.10 -33.11 -29.99
C ASP A 30 -32.45 -33.28 -31.37
N ASN A 31 -31.51 -32.38 -31.71
CA ASN A 31 -30.86 -32.36 -33.02
C ASN A 31 -29.34 -32.15 -32.86
N PHE A 32 -28.76 -32.58 -31.75
CA PHE A 32 -27.37 -32.27 -31.43
C PHE A 32 -26.44 -32.85 -32.49
N GLY A 33 -25.52 -32.04 -32.99
CA GLY A 33 -24.59 -32.43 -34.06
C GLY A 33 -25.20 -32.48 -35.45
N ARG A 34 -26.52 -32.34 -35.62
CA ARG A 34 -27.19 -32.39 -36.92
C ARG A 34 -26.95 -31.12 -37.72
N ARG A 35 -26.59 -31.24 -38.99
CA ARG A 35 -26.31 -30.07 -39.84
C ARG A 35 -27.54 -29.58 -40.58
N PHE A 36 -27.66 -28.26 -40.70
CA PHE A 36 -28.70 -27.57 -41.46
C PHE A 36 -28.12 -26.40 -42.24
N LEU A 37 -28.79 -26.06 -43.35
CA LEU A 37 -28.61 -24.79 -44.03
C LEU A 37 -29.57 -23.76 -43.44
N GLY A 38 -29.03 -22.60 -43.09
CA GLY A 38 -29.80 -21.47 -42.63
C GLY A 38 -29.31 -20.18 -43.28
N CYS A 39 -30.16 -19.16 -43.25
CA CYS A 39 -29.79 -17.83 -43.71
C CYS A 39 -28.53 -17.32 -42.97
N SER A 40 -27.58 -16.76 -43.72
CA SER A 40 -26.36 -16.14 -43.17
C SER A 40 -26.69 -14.97 -42.25
N ARG A 41 -27.77 -14.24 -42.57
CA ARG A 41 -28.29 -13.09 -41.83
C ARG A 41 -29.36 -13.44 -40.79
N TYR A 42 -29.56 -14.71 -40.44
CA TYR A 42 -30.61 -15.11 -39.49
C TYR A 42 -30.58 -14.34 -38.14
N LYS A 43 -29.38 -13.94 -37.67
CA LYS A 43 -29.20 -13.19 -36.42
C LYS A 43 -29.25 -11.65 -36.59
N ILE A 44 -29.36 -11.14 -37.81
CA ILE A 44 -29.21 -9.72 -38.12
C ILE A 44 -30.41 -9.27 -38.97
N GLY A 45 -31.26 -8.41 -38.40
CA GLY A 45 -32.41 -7.84 -39.11
C GLY A 45 -33.62 -8.78 -39.20
N PRO A 46 -34.50 -8.60 -40.21
CA PRO A 46 -35.70 -9.41 -40.37
C PRO A 46 -35.36 -10.90 -40.48
N LYS A 47 -36.03 -11.73 -39.67
CA LYS A 47 -35.77 -13.17 -39.61
C LYS A 47 -36.21 -13.82 -40.92
N CYS A 48 -35.24 -14.10 -41.81
CA CYS A 48 -35.48 -14.93 -42.97
C CYS A 48 -35.84 -16.36 -42.51
N PRO A 49 -36.98 -16.93 -42.96
CA PRO A 49 -37.45 -18.23 -42.49
C PRO A 49 -36.75 -19.42 -43.17
N PHE A 50 -35.81 -19.18 -44.09
CA PHE A 50 -35.15 -20.26 -44.80
C PHE A 50 -34.38 -21.18 -43.84
N PHE A 51 -34.74 -22.45 -43.89
CA PHE A 51 -34.15 -23.51 -43.08
C PHE A 51 -34.28 -24.85 -43.79
N ARG A 52 -33.21 -25.66 -43.81
CA ARG A 52 -33.26 -27.02 -44.34
C ARG A 52 -32.25 -27.94 -43.66
N TRP A 53 -32.72 -29.11 -43.21
CA TRP A 53 -31.83 -30.15 -42.72
C TRP A 53 -31.01 -30.79 -43.85
N ILE A 54 -29.72 -31.00 -43.61
CA ILE A 54 -28.81 -31.73 -44.51
C ILE A 54 -28.76 -33.20 -44.12
N ASP A 55 -28.58 -33.45 -42.82
CA ASP A 55 -28.46 -34.79 -42.29
C ASP A 55 -29.83 -35.35 -41.92
N ASN A 56 -29.92 -36.68 -41.88
CA ASN A 56 -31.06 -37.38 -41.28
C ASN A 56 -31.22 -37.01 -39.80
N PRO A 57 -32.41 -37.23 -39.21
CA PRO A 57 -32.62 -37.02 -37.78
C PRO A 57 -31.54 -37.70 -36.93
N THR A 58 -31.11 -37.04 -35.86
CA THR A 58 -30.13 -37.60 -34.93
C THR A 58 -30.70 -38.85 -34.27
N CYS A 59 -29.89 -39.91 -34.17
CA CYS A 59 -30.29 -41.13 -33.47
C CYS A 59 -30.45 -40.89 -31.96
N VAL A 60 -31.18 -41.76 -31.27
CA VAL A 60 -31.44 -41.67 -29.83
C VAL A 60 -30.15 -41.48 -29.01
N ARG A 61 -29.13 -42.29 -29.28
CA ARG A 61 -27.81 -42.18 -28.62
C ARG A 61 -27.12 -40.84 -28.85
N GLY A 62 -27.31 -40.22 -30.01
CA GLY A 62 -26.76 -38.91 -30.31
C GLY A 62 -27.43 -37.80 -29.49
N ASN A 63 -28.74 -37.91 -29.27
CA ASN A 63 -29.48 -36.99 -28.41
C ASN A 63 -29.14 -37.18 -26.93
N GLU A 64 -28.94 -38.43 -26.47
CA GLU A 64 -28.45 -38.71 -25.11
C GLU A 64 -27.07 -38.06 -24.85
N ALA A 65 -26.17 -38.09 -25.84
CA ALA A 65 -24.88 -37.41 -25.75
C ALA A 65 -25.00 -35.89 -25.57
N ALA A 66 -26.05 -35.27 -26.14
CA ALA A 66 -26.31 -33.85 -25.99
C ALA A 66 -26.53 -33.45 -24.53
N HIS A 67 -27.33 -34.24 -23.80
CA HIS A 67 -27.60 -34.02 -22.39
C HIS A 67 -26.32 -34.09 -21.54
N LEU A 68 -25.49 -35.11 -21.76
CA LEU A 68 -24.22 -35.29 -21.05
C LEU A 68 -23.27 -34.10 -21.30
N VAL A 69 -23.20 -33.63 -22.55
CA VAL A 69 -22.35 -32.47 -22.91
C VAL A 69 -22.87 -31.20 -22.26
N GLN A 70 -24.18 -30.95 -22.28
CA GLN A 70 -24.78 -29.77 -21.64
C GLN A 70 -24.56 -29.77 -20.13
N GLN A 71 -24.82 -30.90 -19.46
CA GLN A 71 -24.60 -31.03 -18.02
C GLN A 71 -23.12 -30.77 -17.66
N LYS A 72 -22.19 -31.32 -18.44
CA LYS A 72 -20.75 -31.08 -18.22
C LYS A 72 -20.36 -29.63 -18.46
N LEU A 73 -20.94 -28.99 -19.49
CA LEU A 73 -20.67 -27.58 -19.78
C LEU A 73 -21.18 -26.67 -18.66
N ASP A 74 -22.35 -26.96 -18.11
CA ASP A 74 -22.92 -26.18 -17.01
C ASP A 74 -22.13 -26.36 -15.72
N LEU A 75 -21.67 -27.59 -15.42
CA LEU A 75 -20.73 -27.83 -14.32
C LEU A 75 -19.45 -27.02 -14.49
N LEU A 76 -18.82 -27.09 -15.67
CA LEU A 76 -17.58 -26.37 -15.96
C LEU A 76 -17.76 -24.84 -15.87
N ARG A 77 -18.92 -24.31 -16.29
CA ARG A 77 -19.24 -22.89 -16.13
C ARG A 77 -19.36 -22.50 -14.65
N SER A 78 -20.01 -23.32 -13.84
CA SER A 78 -20.14 -23.09 -12.40
C SER A 78 -18.78 -23.14 -11.69
N GLU A 79 -17.95 -24.13 -12.01
CA GLU A 79 -16.59 -24.24 -11.48
C GLU A 79 -15.73 -23.03 -11.88
N LEU A 80 -15.84 -22.57 -13.12
CA LEU A 80 -15.13 -21.39 -13.60
C LEU A 80 -15.60 -20.11 -12.87
N GLN A 81 -16.90 -19.96 -12.61
CA GLN A 81 -17.42 -18.84 -11.83
C GLN A 81 -16.84 -18.82 -10.42
N LEU A 82 -16.86 -19.96 -9.72
CA LEU A 82 -16.28 -20.09 -8.39
C LEU A 82 -14.77 -19.81 -8.38
N ALA A 83 -14.04 -20.26 -9.40
CA ALA A 83 -12.61 -19.96 -9.53
C ALA A 83 -12.35 -18.45 -9.72
N CYS A 84 -13.15 -17.80 -10.57
CA CYS A 84 -13.08 -16.36 -10.81
C CYS A 84 -13.38 -15.55 -9.55
N GLU A 85 -14.37 -15.97 -8.75
CA GLU A 85 -14.71 -15.36 -7.47
C GLU A 85 -13.57 -15.49 -6.47
N ARG A 86 -13.01 -16.70 -6.31
CA ARG A 86 -11.85 -16.94 -5.43
C ARG A 86 -10.64 -16.11 -5.83
N GLU A 87 -10.38 -15.96 -7.12
CA GLU A 87 -9.29 -15.12 -7.62
C GLU A 87 -9.52 -13.64 -7.29
N ARG A 88 -10.76 -13.14 -7.43
CA ARG A 88 -11.12 -11.77 -7.02
C ARG A 88 -10.96 -11.55 -5.54
N GLU A 89 -11.41 -12.49 -4.71
CA GLU A 89 -11.24 -12.41 -3.26
C GLU A 89 -9.75 -12.43 -2.86
N ALA A 90 -8.96 -13.31 -3.47
CA ALA A 90 -7.53 -13.41 -3.20
C ALA A 90 -6.77 -12.15 -3.62
N THR A 91 -7.12 -11.57 -4.77
CA THR A 91 -6.50 -10.32 -5.26
C THR A 91 -6.90 -9.13 -4.40
N GLN A 92 -8.16 -9.05 -3.96
CA GLN A 92 -8.60 -8.02 -3.01
C GLN A 92 -7.89 -8.16 -1.66
N ALA A 93 -7.84 -9.37 -1.09
CA ALA A 93 -7.14 -9.62 0.17
C ALA A 93 -5.64 -9.29 0.07
N ALA A 94 -5.00 -9.57 -1.06
CA ALA A 94 -3.59 -9.20 -1.29
C ALA A 94 -3.40 -7.68 -1.38
N ALA A 95 -4.32 -6.97 -2.04
CA ALA A 95 -4.29 -5.50 -2.12
C ALA A 95 -4.49 -4.86 -0.73
N GLU A 96 -5.46 -5.35 0.04
CA GLU A 96 -5.71 -4.90 1.42
C GLU A 96 -4.51 -5.17 2.32
N ALA A 97 -3.89 -6.36 2.24
CA ALA A 97 -2.68 -6.69 2.98
C ALA A 97 -1.51 -5.77 2.63
N THR A 98 -1.36 -5.41 1.34
CA THR A 98 -0.34 -4.48 0.88
C THR A 98 -0.57 -3.08 1.46
N GLN A 99 -1.81 -2.59 1.42
CA GLN A 99 -2.18 -1.30 2.00
C GLN A 99 -1.95 -1.28 3.52
N MET A 100 -2.32 -2.35 4.23
CA MET A 100 -2.07 -2.48 5.67
C MET A 100 -0.57 -2.48 5.99
N ALA A 101 0.25 -3.15 5.19
CA ALA A 101 1.70 -3.16 5.37
C ALA A 101 2.31 -1.77 5.17
N GLU A 102 1.86 -1.02 4.16
CA GLU A 102 2.30 0.36 3.92
C GLU A 102 1.94 1.28 5.10
N ILE A 103 0.70 1.21 5.60
CA ILE A 103 0.27 1.97 6.78
C ILE A 103 1.10 1.59 8.02
N ALA A 104 1.40 0.31 8.20
CA ALA A 104 2.23 -0.15 9.32
C ALA A 104 3.67 0.39 9.21
N GLN A 105 4.25 0.41 8.01
CA GLN A 105 5.58 0.97 7.76
C GLN A 105 5.63 2.48 8.02
N ASP A 106 4.66 3.25 7.56
CA ASP A 106 4.58 4.70 7.83
C ASP A 106 4.46 4.99 9.34
N ARG A 107 3.61 4.23 10.05
CA ARG A 107 3.48 4.35 11.51
C ARG A 107 4.79 4.01 12.23
N ALA A 108 5.49 2.97 11.79
CA ALA A 108 6.79 2.59 12.36
C ALA A 108 7.85 3.68 12.09
N ALA A 109 7.91 4.23 10.87
CA ALA A 109 8.83 5.31 10.52
C ALA A 109 8.58 6.56 11.37
N LYS A 110 7.31 6.95 11.55
CA LYS A 110 6.92 8.07 12.43
C LYS A 110 7.26 7.82 13.89
N ALA A 111 7.11 6.59 14.39
CA ALA A 111 7.51 6.23 15.76
C ALA A 111 9.02 6.38 15.95
N ILE A 112 9.82 5.87 15.00
CA ILE A 112 11.28 6.01 15.00
C ILE A 112 11.68 7.49 14.98
N GLU A 113 11.03 8.32 14.16
CA GLU A 113 11.32 9.75 14.11
C GLU A 113 11.03 10.45 15.45
N ARG A 114 9.91 10.13 16.09
CA ARG A 114 9.56 10.67 17.43
C ARG A 114 10.60 10.27 18.47
N GLU A 115 11.04 9.02 18.47
CA GLU A 115 12.11 8.57 19.36
C GLU A 115 13.42 9.31 19.12
N ARG A 116 13.80 9.54 17.85
CA ARG A 116 15.00 10.31 17.50
C ARG A 116 14.91 11.75 18.03
N LYS A 117 13.77 12.42 17.84
CA LYS A 117 13.54 13.78 18.37
C LYS A 117 13.60 13.83 19.89
N PHE A 118 12.97 12.86 20.56
CA PHE A 118 13.01 12.76 22.01
C PHE A 118 14.43 12.53 22.54
N ARG A 119 15.19 11.61 21.92
CA ARG A 119 16.59 11.35 22.27
C ARG A 119 17.45 12.60 22.05
N ALA A 120 17.28 13.32 20.93
CA ALA A 120 18.02 14.56 20.66
C ALA A 120 17.72 15.65 21.71
N SER A 121 16.45 15.83 22.09
CA SER A 121 16.05 16.76 23.15
C SER A 121 16.64 16.35 24.51
N SER A 122 16.67 15.07 24.84
CA SER A 122 17.29 14.54 26.06
C SER A 122 18.80 14.81 26.09
N VAL A 123 19.51 14.60 24.98
CA VAL A 123 20.95 14.92 24.87
C VAL A 123 21.18 16.41 25.07
N GLN A 124 20.40 17.27 24.41
CA GLN A 124 20.50 18.72 24.57
C GLN A 124 20.24 19.16 26.02
N ALA A 125 19.23 18.60 26.70
CA ALA A 125 18.95 18.89 28.10
C ALA A 125 20.12 18.48 29.03
N LYS A 126 20.72 17.30 28.79
CA LYS A 126 21.91 16.86 29.52
C LYS A 126 23.10 17.79 29.29
N GLU A 127 23.35 18.23 28.06
CA GLU A 127 24.41 19.19 27.78
C GLU A 127 24.20 20.52 28.51
N ILE A 128 22.98 21.05 28.52
CA ILE A 128 22.65 22.27 29.26
C ILE A 128 22.92 22.08 30.76
N ALA A 129 22.46 20.96 31.34
CA ALA A 129 22.70 20.65 32.75
C ALA A 129 24.21 20.54 33.08
N VAL A 130 24.99 19.87 32.23
CA VAL A 130 26.46 19.76 32.39
C VAL A 130 27.13 21.14 32.30
N ARG A 131 26.69 22.01 31.37
CA ARG A 131 27.20 23.39 31.25
C ARG A 131 26.86 24.22 32.50
N ALA A 132 25.65 24.07 33.05
CA ALA A 132 25.23 24.75 34.28
C ALA A 132 26.09 24.32 35.48
N LEU A 133 26.31 23.01 35.69
CA LEU A 133 27.19 22.50 36.75
C LEU A 133 28.63 22.98 36.59
N LYS A 134 29.14 23.02 35.35
CA LYS A 134 30.49 23.54 35.07
C LYS A 134 30.59 25.03 35.41
N GLN A 135 29.54 25.82 35.11
CA GLN A 135 29.48 27.24 35.44
C GLN A 135 29.40 27.46 36.95
N GLU A 136 28.56 26.70 37.65
CA GLU A 136 28.47 26.73 39.11
C GLU A 136 29.85 26.45 39.75
N ARG A 137 30.56 25.42 39.28
CA ARG A 137 31.91 25.12 39.74
C ARG A 137 32.89 26.28 39.53
N LYS A 138 32.84 26.96 38.37
CA LYS A 138 33.69 28.14 38.10
C LYS A 138 33.34 29.30 39.04
N CYS A 139 32.07 29.62 39.20
CA CYS A 139 31.61 30.68 40.11
C CYS A 139 32.04 30.39 41.55
N ARG A 140 31.89 29.15 42.02
CA ARG A 140 32.32 28.73 43.35
C ARG A 140 33.82 28.88 43.56
N ILE A 141 34.64 28.45 42.59
CA ILE A 141 36.11 28.61 42.67
C ILE A 141 36.50 30.09 42.72
N ALA A 142 35.89 30.93 41.87
CA ALA A 142 36.16 32.36 41.86
C ALA A 142 35.84 33.05 43.20
N LEU A 143 34.70 32.69 43.82
CA LEU A 143 34.34 33.18 45.16
C LEU A 143 35.36 32.78 46.23
N ILE A 144 35.82 31.52 46.22
CA ILE A 144 36.84 31.04 47.16
C ILE A 144 38.16 31.81 46.98
N LEU A 145 38.62 31.99 45.74
CA LEU A 145 39.86 32.73 45.45
C LEU A 145 39.76 34.20 45.85
N SER A 146 38.61 34.84 45.60
CA SER A 146 38.35 36.22 46.03
C SER A 146 38.41 36.37 47.55
N TRP A 147 37.75 35.45 48.27
CA TRP A 147 37.77 35.47 49.73
C TRP A 147 39.17 35.22 50.30
N PHE A 148 39.93 34.28 49.71
CA PHE A 148 41.33 34.04 50.07
C PHE A 148 42.20 35.29 49.86
N PHE A 149 42.04 35.97 48.71
CA PHE A 149 42.75 37.22 48.43
C PHE A 149 42.41 38.31 49.45
N PHE A 150 41.13 38.48 49.79
CA PHE A 150 40.70 39.44 50.80
C PHE A 150 41.33 39.16 52.18
N VAL A 151 41.31 37.90 52.62
CA VAL A 151 41.95 37.48 53.88
C VAL A 151 43.45 37.78 53.85
N LEU A 152 44.15 37.47 52.75
CA LEU A 152 45.57 37.81 52.60
C LEU A 152 45.82 39.31 52.76
N VAL A 153 45.06 40.17 52.06
CA VAL A 153 45.21 41.63 52.17
C VAL A 153 44.93 42.13 53.59
N MET A 154 43.90 41.60 54.25
CA MET A 154 43.61 41.95 55.64
C MET A 154 44.74 41.55 56.59
N LEU A 155 45.30 40.34 56.43
CA LEU A 155 46.46 39.91 57.21
C LEU A 155 47.65 40.85 56.95
N PHE A 156 48.01 41.11 55.69
CA PHE A 156 49.09 42.06 55.37
C PHE A 156 48.85 43.46 55.91
N SER A 157 47.60 43.95 55.94
CA SER A 157 47.27 45.27 56.49
C SER A 157 47.34 45.30 58.01
N CYS A 158 46.85 44.26 58.69
CA CYS A 158 46.91 44.14 60.15
C CYS A 158 48.34 43.91 60.65
N PHE A 159 49.15 43.10 59.95
CA PHE A 159 50.54 42.83 60.30
C PHE A 159 51.48 43.97 59.86
N GLY A 160 51.26 44.60 58.71
CA GLY A 160 52.05 45.74 58.21
C GLY A 160 51.82 47.05 58.97
N SER A 161 50.69 47.19 59.69
CA SER A 161 50.50 48.29 60.65
C SER A 161 51.24 48.07 61.99
N SER A 162 51.67 46.84 62.30
CA SER A 162 52.41 46.57 63.54
C SER A 162 53.89 46.98 63.48
N GLU A 163 54.47 47.14 62.29
CA GLU A 163 55.87 47.59 62.12
C GLU A 163 56.05 49.12 62.15
N ASN A 164 54.97 49.91 62.10
CA ASN A 164 55.05 51.38 62.07
C ASN A 164 54.72 52.07 63.40
N VAL A 165 54.54 51.34 64.50
CA VAL A 165 54.42 51.90 65.86
C VAL A 165 55.59 51.40 66.71
N GLY A 166 56.80 51.86 66.38
CA GLY A 166 58.02 51.31 66.97
C GLY A 166 59.28 52.18 66.84
N MET A 167 59.17 53.51 66.84
CA MET A 167 60.31 54.37 67.19
C MET A 167 59.87 55.57 68.02
N MET A 168 59.53 55.31 69.28
CA MET A 168 59.59 56.35 70.31
C MET A 168 61.05 56.46 70.76
N ARG A 169 61.78 57.45 70.22
CA ARG A 169 63.13 57.79 70.67
C ARG A 169 63.01 58.48 72.04
N LEU A 170 63.21 57.70 73.10
CA LEU A 170 63.46 58.18 74.45
C LEU A 170 64.92 58.61 74.57
N SER A 171 65.15 59.91 74.78
CA SER A 171 66.32 60.38 75.53
C SER A 171 66.05 61.80 76.05
N LEU A 172 65.79 61.84 77.37
CA LEU A 172 65.83 62.99 78.28
C LEU A 172 67.32 63.23 78.71
N PRO A 173 67.62 64.19 79.61
CA PRO A 173 68.29 65.46 79.37
C PRO A 173 69.73 65.50 79.92
N ASP A 174 70.37 66.68 79.84
CA ASP A 174 71.38 67.29 80.75
C ASP A 174 72.15 68.30 79.87
N GLY A 175 72.17 69.60 80.08
CA GLY A 175 72.36 70.36 81.31
C GLY A 175 73.53 71.32 81.06
N LEU A 176 73.25 72.56 80.64
CA LEU A 176 73.83 73.85 81.08
C LEU A 176 73.24 75.01 80.27
#